data_AF-A0A2V6TBS2-F1
#
_entry.id   AF-A0A2V6TBS2-F1
#
_cell.length_a   1.000
_cell.length_b   1.000
_cell.length_c   1.000
_cell.angle_alpha   90.00
_cell.angle_beta   90.00
_cell.angle_gamma   90.00
#
_symmetry.space_group_name_H-M   'P 1'
#
loop_
_entity.id
_entity.type
_entity.pdbx_description
1 polymer ?
#
loop_
_entity_poly.entity_id
_entity_poly.type
_entity_poly.pdbx_seq_one_letter_code
_entity_poly.pdbx_strand_id
1 'polypeptide(L)'
;MSEPQSATVDVARLMEEIKERVRQRRASGFYSEEEVRRITQMELEIAESTPGFHEEVEHLLGQTNDAWDVLRDPSIASHRGPGLGDAIVGAKRALWKALSPYTKLVLQRQGEFNAAILHLLNAFVLPVRDKIQDGFTRLGRKQEELALEVHERLALEHGERQRGQQALARRLDAFA
;
A
#
# COMPACT_ATOMS: atom_id res chain seq x y z
N MET A 1 14.00 -32.10 24.63
CA MET A 1 13.07 -30.98 24.34
C MET A 1 13.87 -29.95 23.57
N SER A 2 13.64 -29.84 22.26
CA SER A 2 14.31 -28.85 21.41
C SER A 2 13.23 -28.07 20.68
N GLU A 3 13.13 -26.79 20.99
CA GLU A 3 12.23 -25.83 20.35
C GLU A 3 12.63 -25.62 18.88
N PRO A 4 11.68 -25.44 17.95
CA PRO A 4 12.00 -25.04 16.60
C PRO A 4 12.31 -23.54 16.60
N GLN A 5 13.57 -23.19 16.32
CA GLN A 5 13.99 -21.83 16.05
C GLN A 5 13.23 -21.33 14.81
N SER A 6 12.32 -20.36 14.98
CA SER A 6 11.77 -19.61 13.86
C SER A 6 12.90 -18.77 13.28
N ALA A 7 13.58 -19.31 12.27
CA ALA A 7 14.52 -18.55 11.47
C ALA A 7 13.75 -17.40 10.82
N THR A 8 13.95 -16.19 11.33
CA THR A 8 13.48 -14.95 10.73
C THR A 8 14.12 -14.87 9.35
N VAL A 9 13.36 -15.23 8.31
CA VAL A 9 13.84 -15.22 6.93
C VAL A 9 14.10 -13.77 6.55
N ASP A 10 15.36 -13.43 6.28
CA ASP A 10 15.77 -12.12 5.78
C ASP A 10 15.33 -12.00 4.31
N VAL A 11 14.12 -11.46 4.14
CA VAL A 11 13.43 -11.33 2.85
C VAL A 11 14.27 -10.51 1.87
N ALA A 12 14.95 -9.46 2.34
CA ALA A 12 15.75 -8.59 1.48
C ALA A 12 16.94 -9.35 0.85
N ARG A 13 17.64 -10.16 1.66
CA ARG A 13 18.76 -10.98 1.17
C ARG A 13 18.29 -12.07 0.21
N LEU A 14 17.16 -12.70 0.49
CA LEU A 14 16.57 -13.74 -0.37
C LEU A 14 16.17 -13.16 -1.74
N MET A 15 15.61 -11.96 -1.76
CA MET A 15 15.22 -11.28 -3.00
C MET A 15 16.43 -10.94 -3.89
N GLU A 16 17.54 -10.48 -3.31
CA GLU A 16 18.77 -10.25 -4.09
C GLU A 16 19.36 -11.54 -4.65
N GLU A 17 19.31 -12.63 -3.89
CA GLU A 17 19.76 -13.93 -4.37
C GLU A 17 18.88 -14.49 -5.51
N ILE A 18 17.56 -14.28 -5.42
CA ILE A 18 16.62 -14.63 -6.49
C ILE A 18 16.88 -13.78 -7.74
N LYS A 19 17.08 -12.47 -7.60
CA LYS A 19 17.38 -11.57 -8.74
C LYS A 19 18.65 -11.99 -9.48
N GLU A 20 19.70 -12.36 -8.74
CA GLU A 20 20.96 -12.78 -9.35
C GLU A 20 20.82 -14.12 -10.09
N ARG A 21 20.09 -15.08 -9.51
CA ARG A 21 19.77 -16.36 -10.17
C ARG A 21 18.89 -16.17 -11.41
N VAL A 22 17.94 -15.24 -11.36
CA VAL A 22 17.08 -14.90 -12.51
C VAL A 22 17.89 -14.22 -13.61
N ARG A 23 18.81 -13.30 -13.28
CA ARG A 23 19.71 -12.67 -14.26
C ARG A 23 20.61 -13.69 -14.96
N GLN A 24 21.24 -14.57 -14.20
CA GLN A 24 22.11 -15.62 -14.74
C GLN A 24 21.35 -16.59 -15.66
N ARG A 25 20.11 -16.95 -15.29
CA ARG A 25 19.28 -17.89 -16.07
C ARG A 25 18.51 -17.25 -17.24
N ARG A 26 18.27 -15.94 -17.18
CA ARG A 26 17.74 -15.16 -18.33
C ARG A 26 18.79 -15.02 -19.43
N ALA A 27 20.06 -14.83 -19.06
CA ALA A 27 21.17 -14.82 -20.01
C ALA A 27 21.37 -16.19 -20.70
N SER A 28 20.97 -17.28 -20.06
CA SER A 28 20.99 -18.63 -20.63
C SER A 28 19.74 -19.01 -21.44
N GLY A 29 18.79 -18.09 -21.66
CA GLY A 29 17.63 -18.29 -22.52
C GLY A 29 16.55 -19.24 -21.99
N PHE A 30 16.54 -19.57 -20.70
CA PHE A 30 15.72 -20.66 -20.14
C PHE A 30 14.32 -20.25 -19.67
N TYR A 31 13.98 -18.96 -19.66
CA TYR A 31 12.68 -18.47 -19.20
C TYR A 31 11.83 -17.96 -20.37
N SER A 32 10.55 -18.33 -20.40
CA SER A 32 9.58 -17.69 -21.28
C SER A 32 9.22 -16.29 -20.76
N GLU A 33 8.76 -15.39 -21.64
CA GLU A 33 8.29 -14.06 -21.21
C GLU A 33 7.18 -14.12 -20.15
N GLU A 34 6.39 -15.20 -20.12
CA GLU A 34 5.32 -15.39 -19.14
C GLU A 34 5.85 -15.67 -17.73
N GLU A 35 6.97 -16.39 -17.61
CA GLU A 35 7.62 -16.61 -16.32
C GLU A 35 8.27 -15.34 -15.79
N VAL A 36 8.87 -14.53 -16.68
CA VAL A 36 9.40 -13.21 -16.29
C VAL A 36 8.27 -12.32 -15.78
N ARG A 37 7.11 -12.29 -16.46
CA ARG A 37 5.94 -11.53 -16.00
C ARG A 37 5.44 -11.99 -14.63
N ARG A 38 5.37 -13.30 -14.38
CA ARG A 38 4.97 -13.85 -13.07
C ARG A 38 5.91 -13.44 -11.94
N ILE A 39 7.22 -13.46 -12.19
CA ILE A 39 8.22 -13.05 -11.20
C ILE A 39 8.09 -11.55 -10.90
N THR A 40 7.95 -10.71 -11.94
CA THR A 40 7.74 -9.26 -11.76
C THR A 40 6.43 -8.95 -11.01
N GLN A 41 5.37 -9.69 -11.28
CA GLN A 41 4.10 -9.55 -10.55
C GLN A 41 4.25 -9.90 -9.07
N MET A 42 5.02 -10.95 -8.76
CA MET A 42 5.32 -11.36 -7.37
C MET A 42 6.21 -10.35 -6.64
N GLU A 43 7.17 -9.72 -7.32
CA GLU A 43 7.96 -8.62 -6.76
C GLU A 43 7.09 -7.42 -6.37
N LEU A 44 6.09 -7.07 -7.19
CA LEU A 44 5.12 -6.02 -6.89
C LEU A 44 4.29 -6.35 -5.64
N GLU A 45 3.77 -7.57 -5.54
CA GLU A 45 2.97 -8.01 -4.38
C GLU A 45 3.79 -7.97 -3.07
N ILE A 46 5.08 -8.30 -3.12
CA ILE A 46 5.97 -8.25 -1.95
C ILE A 46 6.29 -6.80 -1.57
N ALA A 47 6.53 -5.91 -2.54
CA ALA A 47 6.76 -4.49 -2.27
C ALA A 47 5.54 -3.83 -1.62
N GLU A 48 4.33 -4.13 -2.10
CA GLU A 48 3.05 -3.69 -1.52
C GLU A 48 2.81 -4.24 -0.10
N SER A 49 3.40 -5.38 0.23
CA SER A 49 3.30 -6.01 1.56
C SER A 49 4.22 -5.38 2.61
N THR A 50 5.03 -4.37 2.25
CA THR A 50 5.90 -3.67 3.20
C THR A 50 5.06 -2.79 4.14
N PRO A 51 5.18 -2.95 5.47
CA PRO A 51 4.44 -2.12 6.42
C PRO A 51 4.72 -0.63 6.19
N GLY A 52 3.67 0.17 6.01
CA GLY A 52 3.78 1.62 5.82
C GLY A 52 3.94 2.09 4.37
N PHE A 53 4.14 1.19 3.39
CA PHE A 53 4.27 1.57 1.97
C PHE A 53 3.05 2.35 1.46
N HIS A 54 1.84 1.92 1.83
CA HIS A 54 0.61 2.60 1.40
C HIS A 54 0.48 4.01 1.98
N GLU A 55 0.83 4.17 3.26
CA GLU A 55 0.77 5.47 3.96
C GLU A 55 1.82 6.44 3.41
N GLU A 56 3.02 5.95 3.10
CA GLU A 56 4.07 6.73 2.45
C GLU A 56 3.67 7.17 1.04
N VAL A 57 3.09 6.27 0.25
CA VAL A 57 2.58 6.60 -1.10
C VAL A 57 1.45 7.62 -1.04
N GLU A 58 0.48 7.46 -0.14
CA GLU A 58 -0.60 8.45 0.04
C GLU A 58 -0.07 9.81 0.48
N HIS A 59 0.91 9.82 1.40
CA HIS A 59 1.55 11.05 1.85
C HIS A 59 2.28 11.77 0.71
N LEU A 60 3.08 11.04 -0.08
CA LEU A 60 3.79 11.58 -1.25
C LEU A 60 2.83 12.06 -2.34
N LEU A 61 1.72 11.35 -2.55
CA LEU A 61 0.68 11.74 -3.49
C LEU A 61 0.03 13.06 -3.06
N GLY A 62 -0.29 13.20 -1.77
CA GLY A 62 -0.81 14.43 -1.18
C GLY A 62 0.15 15.61 -1.34
N GLN A 63 1.43 15.43 -0.99
CA GLN A 63 2.45 16.46 -1.18
C GLN A 63 2.59 16.89 -2.64
N THR A 64 2.57 15.92 -3.57
CA THR A 64 2.66 16.21 -5.01
C THR A 64 1.41 16.95 -5.50
N ASN A 65 0.22 16.59 -5.00
CA ASN A 65 -1.04 17.25 -5.32
C ASN A 65 -1.15 18.67 -4.74
N ASP A 66 -0.44 18.97 -3.66
CA ASP A 66 -0.36 20.32 -3.11
C ASP A 66 0.69 21.20 -3.84
N ALA A 67 1.75 20.58 -4.34
CA ALA A 67 2.92 21.28 -4.89
C ALA A 67 3.01 21.32 -6.43
N TRP A 68 2.15 20.61 -7.17
CA TRP A 68 2.26 20.51 -8.64
C TRP A 68 2.07 21.86 -9.36
N ASP A 69 1.28 22.76 -8.79
CA ASP A 69 0.97 24.05 -9.41
C ASP A 69 2.07 25.08 -9.14
N VAL A 70 3.11 25.00 -9.96
CA VAL A 70 4.26 25.93 -9.96
C VAL A 70 3.86 27.34 -10.41
N LEU A 71 2.65 27.51 -10.98
CA LEU A 71 2.12 28.81 -11.42
C LEU A 71 1.27 29.49 -10.33
N ARG A 72 0.94 28.77 -9.25
CA ARG A 72 0.19 29.31 -8.11
C ARG A 72 0.94 30.48 -7.50
N ASP A 73 0.21 31.55 -7.20
CA ASP A 73 0.82 32.73 -6.59
C ASP A 73 1.37 32.37 -5.19
N PRO A 74 2.67 32.64 -4.92
CA PRO A 74 3.28 32.29 -3.65
C PRO A 74 2.66 33.11 -2.51
N SER A 75 2.51 32.50 -1.34
CA SER A 75 2.08 33.20 -0.13
C SER A 75 3.21 34.12 0.37
N ILE A 76 3.22 35.37 -0.11
CA ILE A 76 4.20 36.38 0.32
C ILE A 76 3.78 36.90 1.71
N ALA A 77 4.34 36.31 2.76
CA ALA A 77 4.24 36.78 4.14
C ALA A 77 5.58 37.35 4.64
N SER A 78 5.53 38.28 5.60
CA SER A 78 6.71 38.78 6.30
C SER A 78 6.57 38.49 7.80
N HIS A 79 7.62 37.95 8.41
CA HIS A 79 7.67 37.67 9.86
C HIS A 79 8.11 38.91 10.68
N ARG A 80 8.42 40.03 10.02
CA ARG A 80 8.85 41.26 10.69
C ARG A 80 7.61 42.07 11.07
N GLY A 81 7.64 42.66 12.28
CA GLY A 81 6.51 43.31 12.94
C GLY A 81 5.74 44.35 12.11
N PRO A 82 4.55 44.76 12.62
CA PRO A 82 3.59 45.58 11.88
C PRO A 82 4.22 46.88 11.33
N GLY A 83 3.89 47.24 10.08
CA GLY A 83 4.44 48.39 9.37
C GLY A 83 5.60 48.05 8.42
N LEU A 84 6.78 47.69 8.94
CA LEU A 84 7.92 47.33 8.09
C LEU A 84 7.67 46.02 7.33
N GLY A 85 6.91 45.10 7.94
CA GLY A 85 6.44 43.88 7.29
C GLY A 85 5.58 44.16 6.06
N ASP A 86 4.65 45.12 6.16
CA ASP A 86 3.69 45.43 5.09
C ASP A 86 4.36 46.11 3.89
N ALA A 87 5.33 47.00 4.14
CA ALA A 87 6.13 47.62 3.09
C ALA A 87 6.97 46.57 2.33
N ILE A 88 7.57 45.62 3.04
CA ILE A 88 8.34 44.52 2.43
C ILE A 88 7.42 43.59 1.62
N VAL A 89 6.23 43.27 2.12
CA VAL A 89 5.25 42.45 1.39
C VAL A 89 4.78 43.19 0.13
N GLY A 90 4.51 44.49 0.24
CA GLY A 90 4.14 45.34 -0.89
C GLY A 90 5.21 45.38 -1.99
N ALA A 91 6.46 45.59 -1.61
CA ALA A 91 7.60 45.57 -2.53
C ALA A 91 7.77 44.21 -3.21
N LYS A 92 7.69 43.11 -2.44
CA LYS A 92 7.75 41.74 -2.98
C LYS A 92 6.59 41.45 -3.95
N ARG A 93 5.37 41.91 -3.65
CA ARG A 93 4.21 41.78 -4.55
C ARG A 93 4.39 42.58 -5.84
N ALA A 94 4.90 43.81 -5.75
CA ALA A 94 5.15 44.64 -6.94
C ALA A 94 6.21 43.99 -7.85
N LEU A 95 7.30 43.50 -7.25
CA LEU A 95 8.33 42.75 -7.96
C LEU A 95 7.76 41.47 -8.59
N TRP A 96 6.97 40.70 -7.84
CA TRP A 96 6.31 39.50 -8.36
C TRP A 96 5.40 39.84 -9.55
N LYS A 97 4.60 40.91 -9.47
CA LYS A 97 3.70 41.31 -10.57
C LYS A 97 4.46 41.70 -11.84
N ALA A 98 5.67 42.27 -11.71
CA ALA A 98 6.52 42.61 -12.85
C ALA A 98 7.20 41.37 -13.47
N LEU A 99 7.64 40.40 -12.64
CA LEU A 99 8.30 39.18 -13.12
C LEU A 99 7.33 38.06 -13.51
N SER A 100 6.11 38.05 -12.94
CA SER A 100 5.08 37.03 -13.13
C SER A 100 4.83 36.63 -14.58
N PRO A 101 4.70 37.54 -15.57
CA PRO A 101 4.45 37.13 -16.95
C PRO A 101 5.61 36.33 -17.55
N TYR A 102 6.86 36.66 -17.20
CA TYR A 102 8.05 35.96 -17.70
C TYR A 102 8.23 34.61 -17.03
N THR A 103 8.07 34.54 -15.70
CA THR A 103 8.14 33.26 -14.98
C THR A 103 6.99 32.33 -15.38
N LYS A 104 5.77 32.85 -15.52
CA LYS A 104 4.63 32.04 -15.97
C LYS A 104 4.86 31.48 -17.38
N LEU A 105 5.40 32.27 -18.32
CA LEU A 105 5.67 31.79 -19.68
C LEU A 105 6.70 30.64 -19.71
N VAL A 106 7.75 30.72 -18.89
CA VAL A 106 8.80 29.69 -18.82
C VAL A 106 8.32 28.44 -18.07
N LEU A 107 7.55 28.64 -16.99
CA LEU A 107 7.07 27.56 -16.13
C LEU A 107 5.75 26.94 -16.61
N GLN A 108 5.06 27.54 -17.59
CA GLN A 108 3.78 27.03 -18.08
C GLN A 108 3.91 25.59 -18.60
N ARG A 109 4.96 25.31 -19.39
CA ARG A 109 5.24 23.95 -19.88
C ARG A 109 5.54 22.97 -18.75
N GLN A 110 6.16 23.43 -17.65
CA GLN A 110 6.40 22.61 -16.48
C GLN A 110 5.10 22.35 -15.70
N GLY A 111 4.24 23.35 -15.55
CA GLY A 111 2.91 23.18 -14.95
C GLY A 111 2.04 22.19 -15.72
N GLU A 112 2.02 22.29 -17.06
CA GLU A 112 1.29 21.36 -17.93
C GLU A 112 1.84 19.92 -17.81
N PHE A 113 3.16 19.76 -17.77
CA PHE A 113 3.81 18.45 -17.58
C PHE A 113 3.53 17.86 -16.20
N ASN A 114 3.65 18.66 -15.14
CA ASN A 114 3.37 18.24 -13.77
C ASN A 114 1.89 17.84 -13.60
N ALA A 115 0.97 18.61 -14.18
CA ALA A 115 -0.47 18.29 -14.19
C ALA A 115 -0.72 16.95 -14.90
N ALA A 116 -0.12 16.74 -16.08
CA ALA A 116 -0.28 15.51 -16.84
C ALA A 116 0.25 14.28 -16.07
N ILE A 117 1.41 14.40 -15.41
CA ILE A 117 1.94 13.34 -14.55
C ILE A 117 1.05 13.10 -13.35
N LEU A 118 0.56 14.14 -12.69
CA LEU A 118 -0.31 14.00 -11.52
C LEU A 118 -1.64 13.32 -11.89
N HIS A 119 -2.24 13.70 -13.02
CA HIS A 119 -3.44 13.03 -13.52
C HIS A 119 -3.18 11.56 -13.86
N LEU A 120 -2.05 11.26 -14.47
CA LEU A 120 -1.65 9.88 -14.77
C LEU A 120 -1.45 9.08 -13.48
N LEU A 121 -0.75 9.65 -12.50
CA LEU A 121 -0.47 9.03 -11.22
C LEU A 121 -1.76 8.76 -10.45
N ASN A 122 -2.66 9.75 -10.36
CA ASN A 122 -3.99 9.57 -9.74
C ASN A 122 -4.83 8.51 -10.48
N ALA A 123 -4.78 8.49 -11.81
CA ALA A 123 -5.51 7.50 -12.62
C ALA A 123 -4.99 6.07 -12.42
N PHE A 124 -3.72 5.87 -12.05
CA PHE A 124 -3.16 4.55 -11.76
C PHE A 124 -3.26 4.15 -10.28
N VAL A 125 -3.03 5.10 -9.37
CA VAL A 125 -2.98 4.82 -7.93
C VAL A 125 -4.37 4.53 -7.37
N LEU A 126 -5.41 5.28 -7.79
CA LEU A 126 -6.77 5.08 -7.26
C LEU A 126 -7.36 3.70 -7.60
N PRO A 127 -7.31 3.20 -8.85
CA PRO A 127 -7.87 1.89 -9.16
C PRO A 127 -7.07 0.72 -8.56
N VAL A 128 -5.77 0.88 -8.35
CA VAL A 128 -4.93 -0.13 -7.69
C VAL A 128 -5.29 -0.20 -6.20
N ARG A 129 -5.41 0.96 -5.54
CA ARG A 129 -5.88 1.08 -4.16
C ARG A 129 -7.23 0.40 -3.95
N ASP A 130 -8.21 0.73 -4.80
CA ASP A 130 -9.57 0.18 -4.69
C ASP A 130 -9.57 -1.35 -4.85
N LYS A 131 -8.81 -1.89 -5.80
CA LYS A 131 -8.68 -3.34 -5.99
C LYS A 131 -8.03 -4.05 -4.82
N ILE A 132 -6.98 -3.47 -4.24
CA ILE A 132 -6.29 -4.03 -3.08
C ILE A 132 -7.24 -4.06 -1.87
N GLN A 133 -7.93 -2.96 -1.62
CA GLN A 133 -8.88 -2.83 -0.51
C GLN A 133 -10.09 -3.79 -0.65
N ASP A 134 -10.61 -3.95 -1.87
CA ASP A 134 -11.64 -4.93 -2.18
C ASP A 134 -11.13 -6.36 -1.96
N GLY A 135 -9.89 -6.64 -2.35
CA GLY A 135 -9.21 -7.92 -2.13
C GLY A 135 -9.12 -8.29 -0.65
N PHE A 136 -8.64 -7.36 0.19
CA PHE A 136 -8.57 -7.55 1.64
C PHE A 136 -9.94 -7.76 2.27
N THR A 137 -10.95 -7.00 1.83
CA THR A 137 -12.32 -7.14 2.34
C THR A 137 -12.88 -8.53 2.01
N ARG A 138 -12.64 -9.04 0.79
CA ARG A 138 -13.06 -10.39 0.38
C ARG A 138 -12.31 -11.48 1.15
N LEU A 139 -11.01 -11.31 1.38
CA LEU A 139 -10.20 -12.24 2.16
C LEU A 139 -10.67 -12.29 3.62
N GLY A 140 -10.95 -11.14 4.23
CA GLY A 140 -11.50 -11.06 5.59
C GLY A 140 -12.83 -11.80 5.72
N ARG A 141 -13.76 -11.59 4.78
CA ARG A 141 -15.04 -12.33 4.74
C ARG A 141 -14.85 -13.84 4.62
N LYS A 142 -13.93 -14.29 3.76
CA LYS A 142 -13.63 -15.72 3.62
C LYS A 142 -13.03 -16.31 4.89
N GLN A 143 -12.17 -15.57 5.59
CA GLN A 143 -11.64 -16.01 6.87
C GLN A 143 -12.74 -16.14 7.92
N GLU A 144 -13.69 -15.20 7.96
CA GLU A 144 -14.83 -15.23 8.87
C GLU A 144 -15.77 -16.40 8.56
N GLU A 145 -16.10 -16.64 7.29
CA GLU A 145 -16.89 -17.79 6.84
C GLU A 145 -16.23 -19.12 7.24
N LEU A 146 -14.93 -19.27 6.99
CA LEU A 146 -14.18 -20.47 7.36
C LEU A 146 -14.11 -20.66 8.88
N ALA A 147 -13.93 -19.58 9.64
CA ALA A 147 -13.93 -19.63 11.10
C ALA A 147 -15.30 -20.08 11.65
N LEU A 148 -16.39 -19.58 11.06
CA LEU A 148 -17.74 -19.99 11.41
C LEU A 148 -17.97 -21.47 11.09
N GLU A 149 -17.55 -21.94 9.90
CA GLU A 149 -17.70 -23.36 9.53
C GLU A 149 -16.93 -24.28 10.49
N VAL A 150 -15.70 -23.89 10.88
CA VAL A 150 -14.90 -24.65 11.85
C VAL A 150 -15.60 -24.68 13.21
N HIS A 151 -16.12 -23.54 13.67
CA HIS A 151 -16.86 -23.46 14.94
C HIS A 151 -18.14 -24.31 14.92
N GLU A 152 -18.88 -24.31 13.81
CA GLU A 152 -20.08 -25.14 13.65
C GLU A 152 -19.73 -26.63 13.71
N ARG A 153 -18.70 -27.07 12.98
CA ARG A 153 -18.23 -28.46 13.00
C ARG A 153 -17.79 -28.90 14.40
N LEU A 154 -17.04 -28.06 15.11
CA LEU A 154 -16.62 -28.36 16.49
C LEU A 154 -17.82 -28.46 17.45
N ALA A 155 -18.81 -27.57 17.30
CA ALA A 155 -20.03 -27.61 18.12
C ALA A 155 -20.84 -28.89 17.87
N LEU A 156 -20.95 -29.32 16.61
CA LEU A 156 -21.61 -30.58 16.24
C LEU A 156 -20.88 -31.79 16.83
N GLU A 157 -19.56 -31.88 16.67
CA GLU A 157 -18.77 -32.97 17.26
C GLU A 157 -18.89 -33.03 18.78
N HIS A 158 -18.86 -31.87 19.45
CA HIS A 158 -19.01 -31.81 20.90
C HIS A 158 -20.41 -32.29 21.33
N GLY A 159 -21.46 -31.89 20.61
CA GLY A 159 -22.82 -32.35 20.86
C GLY A 159 -22.98 -33.86 20.66
N GLU A 160 -22.37 -34.43 19.62
CA GLU A 160 -22.39 -35.88 19.37
C GLU A 160 -21.64 -36.66 20.45
N ARG A 161 -20.44 -36.19 20.87
CA ARG A 161 -19.68 -36.81 21.97
C ARG A 161 -20.47 -36.78 23.28
N GLN A 162 -21.13 -35.67 23.60
CA GLN A 162 -21.96 -35.56 24.80
C GLN A 162 -23.15 -36.52 24.77
N ARG A 163 -23.86 -36.61 23.64
CA ARG A 163 -24.98 -37.57 23.49
C ARG A 163 -24.49 -39.02 23.60
N GLY A 164 -23.34 -39.33 23.02
CA GLY A 164 -22.70 -40.65 23.14
C GLY A 164 -22.38 -41.01 24.59
N GLN A 165 -21.77 -40.08 25.34
CA GLN A 165 -21.47 -40.25 26.77
C GLN A 165 -22.75 -40.43 27.62
N GLN A 166 -23.80 -39.64 27.37
CA GLN A 166 -25.08 -39.79 28.06
C GLN A 166 -25.77 -41.13 27.76
N ALA A 167 -25.70 -41.61 26.51
CA ALA A 167 -26.25 -42.90 26.12
C ALA A 167 -25.49 -44.06 26.78
N LEU A 168 -24.16 -43.96 26.89
CA LEU A 168 -23.34 -44.94 27.61
C LEU A 168 -23.64 -44.94 29.11
N ALA A 169 -23.73 -43.77 29.75
CA ALA A 169 -24.09 -43.65 31.16
C ALA A 169 -25.45 -44.30 31.46
N ARG A 170 -26.48 -43.98 30.66
CA ARG A 170 -27.82 -44.60 30.79
C ARG A 170 -27.81 -46.11 30.60
N ARG A 171 -26.96 -46.63 29.71
CA ARG A 171 -26.82 -48.08 29.51
C ARG A 171 -26.18 -48.73 30.72
N LEU A 172 -25.13 -48.12 31.28
CA LEU A 172 -24.47 -48.63 32.49
C LEU A 172 -25.41 -48.63 33.70
N ASP A 173 -26.20 -47.56 33.88
CA ASP A 173 -27.21 -47.47 34.95
C ASP A 173 -28.31 -48.52 34.80
N ALA A 174 -28.64 -48.94 33.58
CA ALA A 174 -29.65 -49.98 33.34
C ALA A 174 -29.14 -51.42 33.59
N PHE A 175 -27.82 -51.61 33.73
CA PHE A 175 -27.20 -52.90 34.05
C PHE A 175 -26.80 -53.03 35.54
N ALA A 176 -26.94 -51.96 36.33
CA ALA A 176 -26.71 -51.94 37.78
C ALA A 176 -28.01 -52.17 38.55
#